data_AF-A0A925TKH8-F1
#
_entry.id   AF-A0A925TKH8-F1
#
_cell.length_a   1.000
_cell.length_b   1.000
_cell.length_c   1.000
_cell.angle_alpha   90.00
_cell.angle_beta   90.00
_cell.angle_gamma   90.00
#
_symmetry.space_group_name_H-M   'P 1'
#
loop_
_entity.id
_entity.type
_entity.pdbx_description
1 polymer ?
#
loop_
_entity_poly.entity_id
_entity_poly.type
_entity_poly.pdbx_seq_one_letter_code
_entity_poly.pdbx_strand_id
1 'polypeptide(L)'
;MNRLAALLALAFAFVVTAHAADLAPGLTYVRSADATVIAKALETGSVVLDLRTVTEPVKPLRVARTRVLLVLVSPSTPAVNLPGAITLGRTAADFKTDITVTTTAESDDKAVAALAAGTAPEKLIIENADKPRFDESLLVREHETGIEPTAPADPAAKPADPAAQPPVVDAVLQRAVHIYRGLVALKKIPAS
;
A
#
# COMPACT_ATOMS: atom_id res chain seq x y z
N MET A 1 53.89 -26.19 -0.75
CA MET A 1 53.03 -26.60 0.38
C MET A 1 52.14 -25.43 0.76
N ASN A 2 50.83 -25.66 0.66
CA ASN A 2 49.72 -25.08 1.44
C ASN A 2 49.52 -23.56 1.41
N ARG A 3 48.58 -23.03 0.61
CA ARG A 3 47.09 -23.08 0.69
C ARG A 3 46.53 -21.88 1.47
N LEU A 4 45.35 -21.43 1.03
CA LEU A 4 44.48 -20.40 1.60
C LEU A 4 44.70 -18.93 1.17
N ALA A 5 44.56 -18.69 -0.14
CA ALA A 5 44.02 -17.43 -0.64
C ALA A 5 42.72 -17.75 -1.40
N ALA A 6 41.58 -17.71 -0.70
CA ALA A 6 40.25 -17.71 -1.29
C ALA A 6 39.23 -17.37 -0.19
N LEU A 7 39.31 -16.14 0.32
CA LEU A 7 38.27 -15.62 1.21
C LEU A 7 37.09 -15.21 0.32
N LEU A 8 36.16 -16.15 0.26
CA LEU A 8 34.84 -16.14 -0.35
C LEU A 8 34.17 -14.77 -0.15
N ALA A 9 34.16 -13.95 -1.20
CA ALA A 9 33.32 -12.76 -1.28
C ALA A 9 31.87 -13.24 -1.43
N LEU A 10 31.19 -13.42 -0.30
CA LEU A 10 29.75 -13.67 -0.25
C LEU A 10 29.04 -12.36 -0.62
N ALA A 11 28.94 -12.08 -1.92
CA ALA A 11 28.08 -11.03 -2.43
C ALA A 11 26.64 -11.46 -2.18
N PHE A 12 26.06 -10.98 -1.08
CA PHE A 12 24.61 -10.95 -0.87
C PHE A 12 24.03 -9.99 -1.92
N ALA A 13 23.87 -10.46 -3.15
CA ALA A 13 23.04 -9.81 -4.13
C ALA A 13 21.61 -9.95 -3.62
N PHE A 14 21.11 -8.92 -2.93
CA PHE A 14 19.69 -8.70 -2.79
C PHE A 14 19.14 -8.54 -4.21
N VAL A 15 18.69 -9.65 -4.78
CA VAL A 15 17.87 -9.63 -5.98
C VAL A 15 16.59 -8.92 -5.56
N VAL A 16 16.49 -7.64 -5.90
CA VAL A 16 15.24 -6.88 -5.83
C VAL A 16 14.34 -7.51 -6.89
N THR A 17 13.65 -8.57 -6.51
CA THR A 17 12.64 -9.20 -7.36
C THR A 17 11.57 -8.16 -7.60
N ALA A 18 11.47 -7.67 -8.83
CA ALA A 18 10.40 -6.76 -9.24
C ALA A 18 9.06 -7.47 -8.96
N HIS A 19 8.37 -7.05 -7.89
CA HIS A 19 7.07 -7.59 -7.52
C HIS A 19 6.01 -6.75 -8.22
N ALA A 20 5.38 -7.33 -9.23
CA ALA A 20 4.15 -6.82 -9.82
C ALA A 20 2.98 -7.57 -9.17
N ALA A 21 2.07 -6.87 -8.49
CA ALA A 21 0.89 -7.46 -7.85
C ALA A 21 -0.36 -6.63 -8.16
N ASP A 22 -1.50 -7.27 -8.40
CA ASP A 22 -2.74 -6.56 -8.67
C ASP A 22 -3.42 -6.14 -7.36
N LEU A 23 -3.59 -4.83 -7.15
CA LEU A 23 -4.19 -4.27 -5.94
C LEU A 23 -5.70 -4.04 -6.08
N ALA A 24 -6.15 -3.79 -7.31
CA ALA A 24 -7.53 -3.59 -7.70
C ALA A 24 -7.63 -3.78 -9.23
N PRO A 25 -8.83 -4.01 -9.79
CA PRO A 25 -9.00 -4.06 -11.25
C PRO A 25 -8.38 -2.82 -11.91
N GLY A 26 -7.38 -3.01 -12.78
CA GLY A 26 -6.69 -1.92 -13.47
C GLY A 26 -5.67 -1.14 -12.64
N LEU A 27 -5.30 -1.61 -11.44
CA LEU A 27 -4.27 -1.03 -10.58
C LEU A 27 -3.21 -2.07 -10.21
N THR A 28 -1.99 -1.87 -10.73
CA THR A 28 -0.86 -2.77 -10.46
C THR A 28 0.14 -2.09 -9.52
N TYR A 29 0.57 -2.82 -8.50
CA TYR A 29 1.68 -2.46 -7.63
C TYR A 29 3.01 -2.86 -8.28
N VAL A 30 4.00 -1.98 -8.24
CA VAL A 30 5.36 -2.23 -8.74
C VAL A 30 6.38 -1.73 -7.73
N ARG A 31 7.35 -2.56 -7.39
CA ARG A 31 8.55 -2.17 -6.62
C ARG A 31 9.81 -2.39 -7.45
N SER A 32 10.21 -1.36 -8.20
CA SER A 32 11.42 -1.39 -9.05
C SER A 32 11.78 0.03 -9.52
N ALA A 33 13.07 0.32 -9.72
CA ALA A 33 13.52 1.51 -10.45
C ALA A 33 13.55 1.32 -11.99
N ASP A 34 13.32 0.09 -12.48
CA ASP A 34 13.42 -0.22 -13.90
C ASP A 34 12.27 0.41 -14.69
N ALA A 35 12.60 1.43 -15.48
CA ALA A 35 11.66 2.12 -16.35
C ALA A 35 10.93 1.19 -17.33
N THR A 36 11.54 0.07 -17.73
CA THR A 36 10.92 -0.91 -18.63
C THR A 36 9.77 -1.64 -17.94
N VAL A 37 9.97 -2.02 -16.67
CA VAL A 37 8.95 -2.67 -15.84
C VAL A 37 7.80 -1.70 -15.58
N ILE A 38 8.13 -0.45 -15.25
CA ILE A 38 7.14 0.60 -14.98
C ILE A 38 6.33 0.94 -16.24
N ALA A 39 7.00 1.12 -17.38
CA ALA A 39 6.34 1.41 -18.66
C ALA A 39 5.37 0.29 -19.06
N LYS A 40 5.80 -0.98 -18.94
CA LYS A 40 4.96 -2.13 -19.24
C LYS A 40 3.72 -2.20 -18.33
N ALA A 41 3.86 -1.88 -17.04
CA ALA A 41 2.72 -1.84 -16.12
C ALA A 41 1.75 -0.67 -16.44
N LEU A 42 2.26 0.45 -16.95
CA LEU A 42 1.43 1.58 -17.37
C LEU A 42 0.67 1.33 -18.68
N GLU A 43 1.12 0.40 -19.51
CA GLU A 43 0.37 -0.06 -20.70
C GLU A 43 -0.91 -0.81 -20.30
N THR A 44 -0.84 -1.62 -19.25
CA THR A 44 -1.98 -2.43 -18.79
C THR A 44 -2.93 -1.65 -17.89
N GLY A 45 -2.46 -0.67 -17.13
CA GLY A 45 -3.29 0.00 -16.13
C GLY A 45 -2.69 1.23 -15.48
N SER A 46 -3.31 1.64 -14.38
CA SER A 46 -2.72 2.60 -13.44
C SER A 46 -1.74 1.86 -12.53
N VAL A 47 -0.74 2.58 -12.02
CA VAL A 47 0.37 1.95 -11.28
C VAL A 47 0.58 2.61 -9.93
N VAL A 48 0.78 1.78 -8.92
CA VAL A 48 1.36 2.17 -7.63
C VAL A 48 2.82 1.78 -7.63
N LEU A 49 3.72 2.77 -7.66
CA LEU A 49 5.17 2.57 -7.70
C LEU A 49 5.77 2.77 -6.30
N ASP A 50 6.30 1.72 -5.69
CA ASP A 50 6.98 1.81 -4.39
C ASP A 50 8.48 2.01 -4.53
N LEU A 51 8.95 3.19 -4.12
CA LEU A 51 10.35 3.61 -4.14
C LEU A 51 10.94 3.77 -2.74
N ARG A 52 10.22 3.43 -1.68
CA ARG A 52 10.67 3.63 -0.29
C ARG A 52 11.96 2.88 0.06
N THR A 53 12.21 1.76 -0.61
CA THR A 53 13.43 0.94 -0.45
C THR A 53 14.36 1.02 -1.66
N VAL A 54 14.00 1.80 -2.68
CA VAL A 54 14.74 1.86 -3.94
C VAL A 54 15.77 2.97 -3.86
N THR A 55 17.04 2.60 -3.97
CA THR A 55 18.18 3.52 -3.89
C THR A 55 18.58 4.10 -5.24
N GLU A 56 18.19 3.43 -6.32
CA GLU A 56 18.51 3.84 -7.68
C GLU A 56 17.55 4.93 -8.17
N PRO A 57 18.07 5.95 -8.91
CA PRO A 57 17.21 6.98 -9.48
C PRO A 57 16.32 6.39 -10.57
N VAL A 58 15.03 6.71 -10.51
CA VAL A 58 14.07 6.31 -11.55
C VAL A 58 14.21 7.23 -12.75
N LYS A 59 14.37 6.65 -13.94
CA LYS A 59 14.41 7.43 -15.19
C LYS A 59 13.05 8.10 -15.44
N PRO A 60 13.02 9.30 -16.05
CA PRO A 60 11.78 9.97 -16.39
C PRO A 60 10.88 9.09 -17.27
N LEU A 61 9.60 9.00 -16.91
CA LEU A 61 8.58 8.28 -17.67
C LEU A 61 7.42 9.24 -18.01
N ARG A 62 6.76 8.97 -19.13
CA ARG A 62 5.53 9.68 -19.50
C ARG A 62 4.33 8.82 -19.11
N VAL A 63 3.43 9.39 -18.34
CA VAL A 63 2.16 8.78 -17.97
C VAL A 63 1.08 9.28 -18.91
N ALA A 64 0.30 8.38 -19.50
CA ALA A 64 -0.85 8.75 -20.33
C ALA A 64 -1.91 9.44 -19.46
N ARG A 65 -2.61 10.44 -20.00
CA ARG A 65 -3.63 11.23 -19.24
C ARG A 65 -4.79 10.40 -18.70
N THR A 66 -5.02 9.20 -19.24
CA THR A 66 -6.07 8.27 -18.82
C THR A 66 -5.63 7.32 -17.72
N ARG A 67 -4.37 7.35 -17.30
CA ARG A 67 -3.79 6.51 -16.25
C ARG A 67 -3.25 7.39 -15.13
N VAL A 68 -3.17 6.83 -13.93
CA VAL A 68 -2.52 7.49 -12.79
C VAL A 68 -1.29 6.72 -12.37
N LEU A 69 -0.23 7.45 -12.03
CA LEU A 69 0.98 6.92 -11.42
C LEU A 69 1.07 7.48 -9.99
N LEU A 70 0.87 6.61 -9.01
CA LEU A 70 0.93 6.93 -7.59
C LEU A 70 2.27 6.42 -7.04
N VAL A 71 3.12 7.31 -6.55
CA VAL A 71 4.50 6.98 -6.19
C VAL A 71 4.67 7.05 -4.68
N LEU A 72 5.03 5.94 -4.04
CA LEU A 72 5.26 5.86 -2.61
C LEU A 72 6.73 6.17 -2.35
N VAL A 73 6.96 7.19 -1.52
CA VAL A 73 8.29 7.72 -1.22
C VAL A 73 8.46 7.87 0.29
N SER A 74 9.70 7.70 0.75
CA SER A 74 10.12 7.93 2.13
C SER A 74 11.17 9.05 2.18
N PRO A 75 11.49 9.61 3.36
CA PRO A 75 12.54 10.63 3.48
C PRO A 75 13.92 10.20 2.98
N SER A 76 14.17 8.88 2.88
CA SER A 76 15.41 8.32 2.34
C SER A 76 15.36 8.06 0.83
N THR A 77 14.21 8.18 0.19
CA THR A 77 14.07 7.99 -1.26
C THR A 77 14.78 9.14 -2.00
N PRO A 78 15.64 8.85 -3.00
CA PRO A 78 16.24 9.89 -3.85
C PRO A 78 15.17 10.77 -4.49
N ALA A 79 15.52 12.03 -4.82
CA ALA A 79 14.58 12.93 -5.46
C ALA A 79 14.02 12.34 -6.77
N VAL A 80 12.69 12.25 -6.86
CA VAL A 80 11.98 11.65 -8.00
C VAL A 80 11.37 12.76 -8.83
N ASN A 81 11.70 12.82 -10.12
CA ASN A 81 11.07 13.72 -11.08
C ASN A 81 10.31 12.91 -12.14
N LEU A 82 9.05 12.64 -11.87
CA LEU A 82 8.14 11.92 -12.75
C LEU A 82 6.96 12.83 -13.12
N PRO A 83 7.00 13.49 -14.29
CA PRO A 83 5.91 14.37 -14.71
C PRO A 83 4.56 13.66 -14.76
N GLY A 84 3.57 14.22 -14.06
CA GLY A 84 2.21 13.66 -13.98
C GLY A 84 2.04 12.53 -12.95
N ALA A 85 3.09 12.20 -12.19
CA ALA A 85 2.97 11.33 -11.03
C ALA A 85 2.46 12.11 -9.81
N ILE A 86 1.80 11.40 -8.89
CA ILE A 86 1.40 11.93 -7.59
C ILE A 86 2.23 11.20 -6.54
N THR A 87 2.99 11.93 -5.74
CA THR A 87 3.83 11.38 -4.67
C THR A 87 3.07 11.28 -3.36
N LEU A 88 3.21 10.14 -2.68
CA LEU A 88 2.62 9.84 -1.39
C LEU A 88 3.73 9.44 -0.42
N GLY A 89 3.65 9.94 0.81
CA GLY A 89 4.61 9.57 1.84
C GLY A 89 4.09 9.94 3.22
N ARG A 90 4.74 9.39 4.25
CA ARG A 90 4.41 9.72 5.64
C ARG A 90 4.74 11.17 5.97
N THR A 91 4.04 11.73 6.96
CA THR A 91 4.40 13.03 7.53
C THR A 91 5.82 13.01 8.10
N ALA A 92 6.66 13.94 7.66
CA ALA A 92 7.98 14.21 8.23
C ALA A 92 8.34 15.69 8.01
N ALA A 93 9.12 16.28 8.95
CA ALA A 93 9.31 17.73 9.05
C ALA A 93 9.90 18.39 7.79
N ASP A 94 10.87 17.72 7.14
CA ASP A 94 11.59 18.25 5.98
C ASP A 94 11.33 17.44 4.70
N PHE A 95 10.22 16.71 4.65
CA PHE A 95 9.88 15.85 3.52
C PHE A 95 8.53 16.21 2.94
N LYS A 96 8.55 16.78 1.74
CA LYS A 96 7.34 17.22 1.03
C LYS A 96 6.91 16.20 -0.01
N THR A 97 5.66 15.78 0.08
CA THR A 97 4.96 14.96 -0.92
C THR A 97 3.72 15.71 -1.40
N ASP A 98 3.16 15.30 -2.55
CA ASP A 98 1.90 15.85 -3.03
C ASP A 98 0.75 15.50 -2.07
N ILE A 99 0.81 14.29 -1.51
CA ILE A 99 -0.14 13.79 -0.52
C ILE A 99 0.63 13.26 0.67
N THR A 100 0.44 13.92 1.81
CA THR A 100 1.01 13.49 3.09
C THR A 100 0.03 12.57 3.81
N VAL A 101 0.53 11.43 4.30
CA VAL A 101 -0.25 10.43 5.03
C VAL A 101 0.14 10.46 6.50
N THR A 102 -0.86 10.60 7.37
CA THR A 102 -0.66 10.54 8.82
C THR A 102 -0.41 9.10 9.24
N THR A 103 0.86 8.76 9.48
CA THR A 103 1.30 7.48 10.03
C THR A 103 2.62 7.69 10.79
N THR A 104 2.92 6.80 11.74
CA THR A 104 4.19 6.86 12.49
C THR A 104 5.33 6.28 11.65
N ALA A 105 6.56 6.71 11.93
CA ALA A 105 7.77 6.14 11.29
C ALA A 105 7.83 4.62 11.51
N GLU A 106 7.62 4.17 12.75
CA GLU A 106 7.66 2.75 13.11
C GLU A 106 6.64 1.91 12.34
N SER A 107 5.42 2.42 12.13
CA SER A 107 4.40 1.68 11.39
C SER A 107 4.73 1.58 9.90
N ASP A 108 5.24 2.65 9.29
CA ASP A 108 5.69 2.65 7.89
C ASP A 108 6.88 1.71 7.70
N ASP A 109 7.87 1.76 8.60
CA ASP A 109 9.04 0.89 8.58
C ASP A 109 8.64 -0.59 8.72
N LYS A 110 7.69 -0.92 9.61
CA LYS A 110 7.14 -2.28 9.74
C LYS A 110 6.43 -2.75 8.46
N ALA A 111 5.66 -1.88 7.81
CA ALA A 111 4.98 -2.22 6.57
C ALA A 111 5.97 -2.45 5.42
N VAL A 112 6.97 -1.58 5.31
CA VAL A 112 8.08 -1.73 4.35
C VAL A 112 8.85 -3.04 4.58
N ALA A 113 9.14 -3.36 5.84
CA ALA A 113 9.78 -4.61 6.23
C ALA A 113 8.92 -5.84 5.89
N ALA A 114 7.61 -5.78 6.12
CA ALA A 114 6.68 -6.85 5.76
C ALA A 114 6.68 -7.11 4.25
N LEU A 115 6.66 -6.06 3.43
CA LEU A 115 6.77 -6.17 1.98
C LEU A 115 8.15 -6.73 1.55
N ALA A 116 9.23 -6.33 2.22
CA ALA A 116 10.57 -6.87 1.96
C ALA A 116 10.67 -8.36 2.34
N ALA A 117 9.93 -8.80 3.36
CA ALA A 117 9.79 -10.20 3.76
C ALA A 117 8.89 -11.03 2.82
N GLY A 118 8.36 -10.44 1.75
CA GLY A 118 7.51 -11.12 0.77
C GLY A 118 6.01 -11.16 1.15
N THR A 119 5.57 -10.35 2.11
CA THR A 119 4.14 -10.17 2.36
C THR A 119 3.50 -9.55 1.13
N ALA A 120 2.41 -10.16 0.67
CA ALA A 120 1.71 -9.66 -0.51
C ALA A 120 1.08 -8.27 -0.23
N PRO A 121 1.23 -7.28 -1.13
CA PRO A 121 0.76 -5.91 -0.90
C PRO A 121 -0.71 -5.78 -0.51
N GLU A 122 -1.57 -6.61 -1.08
CA GLU A 122 -3.01 -6.66 -0.80
C GLU A 122 -3.33 -7.03 0.66
N LYS A 123 -2.44 -7.77 1.34
CA LYS A 123 -2.60 -8.15 2.76
C LYS A 123 -2.28 -7.02 3.73
N LEU A 124 -1.66 -5.95 3.25
CA LEU A 124 -1.29 -4.78 4.05
C LEU A 124 -2.32 -3.65 3.93
N ILE A 125 -3.40 -3.88 3.20
CA ILE A 125 -4.50 -2.94 3.04
C ILE A 125 -5.70 -3.48 3.81
N ILE A 126 -6.33 -2.64 4.63
CA ILE A 126 -7.58 -3.03 5.28
C ILE A 126 -8.73 -2.88 4.28
N GLU A 127 -9.30 -4.00 3.83
CA GLU A 127 -10.60 -4.00 3.18
C GLU A 127 -11.69 -3.96 4.26
N ASN A 128 -12.24 -2.78 4.53
CA ASN A 128 -13.44 -2.66 5.38
C ASN A 128 -14.68 -3.09 4.57
N ALA A 129 -14.81 -4.39 4.29
CA ALA A 129 -15.99 -4.95 3.63
C ALA A 129 -17.16 -5.18 4.60
N ASP A 130 -16.85 -5.46 5.88
CA ASP A 130 -17.84 -6.01 6.82
C ASP A 130 -18.17 -5.08 7.99
N LYS A 131 -18.19 -3.76 7.79
CA LYS A 131 -18.84 -2.90 8.80
C LYS A 131 -20.36 -3.06 8.65
N PRO A 132 -21.07 -3.61 9.65
CA PRO A 132 -22.53 -3.63 9.62
C PRO A 132 -23.01 -2.20 9.49
N ARG A 133 -23.79 -1.93 8.45
CA ARG A 133 -24.51 -0.65 8.35
C ARG A 133 -25.65 -0.73 9.34
N PHE A 134 -25.46 -0.13 10.52
CA PHE A 134 -26.57 0.14 11.40
C PHE A 134 -27.44 1.19 10.69
N ASP A 135 -28.62 0.76 10.28
CA ASP A 135 -29.63 1.66 9.71
C ASP A 135 -30.13 2.55 10.85
N GLU A 136 -29.94 3.86 10.75
CA GLU A 136 -30.39 4.84 11.74
C GLU A 136 -31.92 4.70 12.02
N SER A 137 -32.67 4.16 11.06
CA SER A 137 -34.10 3.83 11.18
C SER A 137 -34.40 2.75 12.22
N LEU A 138 -33.47 1.81 12.41
CA LEU A 138 -33.57 0.75 13.42
C LEU A 138 -33.30 1.33 14.82
N LEU A 139 -32.28 2.18 14.95
CA LEU A 139 -31.91 2.82 16.22
C LEU A 139 -33.04 3.69 16.79
N VAL A 140 -33.78 4.43 15.94
CA VAL A 140 -34.92 5.25 16.38
C VAL A 140 -36.09 4.38 16.85
N ARG A 141 -36.42 3.30 16.13
CA ARG A 141 -37.49 2.37 16.52
C ARG A 141 -37.20 1.63 17.82
N GLU A 142 -35.94 1.27 18.06
CA GLU A 142 -35.48 0.61 19.28
C GLU A 142 -35.60 1.54 20.50
N HIS A 143 -35.29 2.82 20.34
CA HIS A 143 -35.44 3.81 21.41
C HIS A 143 -36.90 4.13 21.75
N GLU A 144 -37.81 4.12 20.76
CA GLU A 144 -39.24 4.41 20.96
C GLU A 144 -40.02 3.24 21.57
N THR A 145 -39.61 1.99 21.35
CA THR A 145 -40.33 0.80 21.85
C THR A 145 -39.89 0.34 23.23
N GLY A 146 -38.78 0.88 23.76
CA GLY A 146 -38.26 0.51 25.08
C GLY A 146 -37.81 -0.95 25.19
N ILE A 147 -37.74 -1.65 24.05
CA ILE A 147 -37.17 -3.00 23.95
C ILE A 147 -35.67 -2.77 23.78
N GLU A 148 -34.91 -2.86 24.87
CA GLU A 148 -33.48 -3.09 24.71
C GLU A 148 -33.31 -4.35 23.88
N PRO A 149 -32.49 -4.34 22.81
CA PRO A 149 -32.21 -5.55 22.09
C PRO A 149 -31.66 -6.54 23.11
N THR A 150 -32.36 -7.66 23.31
CA THR A 150 -31.71 -8.83 23.88
C THR A 150 -30.54 -9.07 22.95
N ALA A 151 -29.33 -8.81 23.44
CA ALA A 151 -28.12 -9.03 22.68
C ALA A 151 -28.30 -10.37 21.95
N PRO A 152 -28.09 -10.44 20.62
CA PRO A 152 -28.07 -11.74 19.96
C PRO A 152 -27.20 -12.62 20.83
N ALA A 153 -27.72 -13.78 21.27
CA ALA A 153 -26.92 -14.71 22.06
C ALA A 153 -25.59 -14.84 21.32
N ASP A 154 -24.56 -14.30 21.96
CA ASP A 154 -23.22 -14.16 21.40
C ASP A 154 -22.90 -15.53 20.81
N PRO A 155 -22.67 -15.68 19.48
CA PRO A 155 -22.32 -16.98 18.94
C PRO A 155 -21.02 -17.36 19.59
N ALA A 156 -21.13 -18.14 20.67
CA ALA A 156 -20.15 -18.39 21.73
C ALA A 156 -18.83 -17.72 21.39
N ALA A 157 -18.58 -16.54 21.97
CA ALA A 157 -17.33 -15.80 21.84
C ALA A 157 -16.19 -16.82 21.84
N LYS A 158 -15.67 -17.10 20.64
CA LYS A 158 -14.58 -18.05 20.46
C LYS A 158 -13.49 -17.54 21.39
N PRO A 159 -12.90 -18.37 22.28
CA PRO A 159 -11.94 -17.89 23.25
C PRO A 159 -10.95 -16.98 22.54
N ALA A 160 -10.84 -15.74 23.00
CA ALA A 160 -9.88 -14.79 22.45
C ALA A 160 -8.52 -15.47 22.52
N ASP A 161 -8.01 -15.87 21.35
CA ASP A 161 -6.71 -16.50 21.24
C ASP A 161 -5.70 -15.50 21.82
N PRO A 162 -4.86 -15.90 22.78
CA PRO A 162 -4.00 -14.93 23.45
C PRO A 162 -3.00 -14.36 22.45
N ALA A 163 -3.00 -13.04 22.32
CA ALA A 163 -2.00 -12.23 21.63
C ALA A 163 -1.91 -12.36 20.09
N ALA A 164 -3.03 -12.24 19.38
CA ALA A 164 -2.95 -11.82 17.98
C ALA A 164 -2.38 -10.39 17.92
N GLN A 165 -1.13 -10.24 17.45
CA GLN A 165 -0.54 -8.93 17.21
C GLN A 165 -1.44 -8.14 16.23
N PRO A 166 -1.58 -6.82 16.40
CA PRO A 166 -2.34 -6.00 15.46
C PRO A 166 -1.84 -6.24 14.02
N PRO A 167 -2.73 -6.36 13.03
CA PRO A 167 -2.32 -6.58 11.66
C PRO A 167 -1.41 -5.43 11.21
N VAL A 168 -0.35 -5.75 10.48
CA VAL A 168 0.53 -4.75 9.87
C VAL A 168 -0.22 -4.12 8.71
N VAL A 169 -0.36 -2.80 8.73
CA VAL A 169 -1.10 -2.02 7.72
C VAL A 169 -0.17 -0.99 7.11
N ASP A 170 -0.15 -0.97 5.78
CA ASP A 170 0.55 0.06 5.02
C ASP A 170 -0.42 1.22 4.74
N ALA A 171 -0.43 2.22 5.62
CA ALA A 171 -1.31 3.38 5.49
C ALA A 171 -1.06 4.17 4.21
N VAL A 172 0.18 4.21 3.71
CA VAL A 172 0.55 4.96 2.50
C VAL A 172 0.03 4.23 1.26
N LEU A 173 0.26 2.92 1.19
CA LEU A 173 -0.28 2.05 0.14
C LEU A 173 -1.82 2.06 0.14
N GLN A 174 -2.44 1.93 1.31
CA GLN A 174 -3.89 2.00 1.45
C GLN A 174 -4.44 3.34 0.95
N ARG A 175 -3.77 4.45 1.24
CA ARG A 175 -4.18 5.77 0.73
C ARG A 175 -4.09 5.83 -0.79
N ALA A 176 -3.04 5.27 -1.40
CA ALA A 176 -2.90 5.20 -2.85
C ALA A 176 -4.08 4.43 -3.49
N VAL A 177 -4.44 3.28 -2.92
CA VAL A 177 -5.61 2.49 -3.39
C VAL A 177 -6.91 3.27 -3.25
N HIS A 178 -7.13 3.98 -2.13
CA HIS A 178 -8.32 4.80 -1.96
C HIS A 178 -8.41 5.94 -2.98
N ILE A 179 -7.30 6.59 -3.31
CA ILE A 179 -7.25 7.65 -4.33
C ILE A 179 -7.62 7.08 -5.69
N TYR A 180 -7.01 5.96 -6.07
CA TYR A 180 -7.34 5.28 -7.33
C TYR A 180 -8.84 4.95 -7.41
N ARG A 181 -9.39 4.27 -6.40
CA ARG A 181 -10.82 3.92 -6.33
C ARG A 181 -11.70 5.16 -6.41
N GLY A 182 -11.32 6.25 -5.74
CA GLY A 182 -12.01 7.54 -5.82
C GLY A 182 -12.01 8.14 -7.23
N LEU A 183 -10.87 8.14 -7.91
CA LEU A 183 -10.75 8.65 -9.28
C LEU A 183 -11.60 7.84 -10.28
N VAL A 184 -11.64 6.51 -10.12
CA VAL A 184 -12.51 5.63 -10.90
C VAL A 184 -13.99 5.96 -10.63
N ALA A 185 -14.39 6.05 -9.36
CA ALA A 185 -15.78 6.36 -8.99
C ALA A 185 -16.23 7.74 -9.51
N LEU A 186 -15.32 8.72 -9.56
CA LEU A 186 -15.56 10.05 -10.13
C LEU A 186 -15.46 10.10 -11.66
N LYS A 187 -15.25 8.95 -12.33
CA LYS A 187 -15.07 8.82 -13.78
C LYS A 187 -13.95 9.72 -14.33
N LYS A 188 -12.94 10.02 -13.52
CA LYS A 188 -11.75 10.78 -13.94
C LYS A 188 -10.73 9.91 -14.66
N ILE A 189 -10.78 8.60 -14.40
CA ILE A 189 -10.05 7.55 -15.11
C ILE A 189 -11.02 6.39 -15.37
N PRO A 190 -10.79 5.57 -16.42
CA PRO A 190 -11.64 4.43 -16.71
C PRO A 190 -11.55 3.38 -15.59
N ALA A 191 -12.68 2.75 -15.28
CA ALA A 191 -12.68 1.44 -14.65
C ALA A 191 -12.15 0.47 -15.72
N SER A 192 -10.95 -0.07 -15.52
CA SER A 192 -10.37 -1.04 -16.44
C SER A 192 -11.13 -2.36 -16.39
#